data_AF-A1ZMN2-F1
#
_entry.id   AF-A1ZMN2-F1
#
_cell.length_a   1.000
_cell.length_b   1.000
_cell.length_c   1.000
_cell.angle_alpha   90.00
_cell.angle_beta   90.00
_cell.angle_gamma   90.00
#
_symmetry.space_group_name_H-M   'P 1'
#
loop_
_entity.id
_entity.type
_entity.pdbx_description
1 polymer ?
#
loop_
_entity_poly.entity_id
_entity_poly.type
_entity_poly.pdbx_seq_one_letter_code
_entity_poly.pdbx_strand_id
1 'polypeptide(L)'
;MKNNQSEEKQLQETAHLSETVARTILPFVPVLGSIIKEWSIDYPSRIVQKRVNSLVEKLNQQLEGLAQNAIDKEYLMSEDFYDFLLSILHKTQKTSLDEKHSSYAKLLFEIVTQKKEFNYSDEGFFVEYVDELTPKHLSLLWFLFDNQQNIQGLKGYDSLHDLFSRHIMPKKIEKSLFIKLCEDLGTRGLIYINMDSTFDGLMRGFSIPQLGHNFLDYINKFNSKEHFRHH
;
A
#
# COMPACT_ATOMS: atom_id res chain seq x y z
N MET A 1 21.54 -38.69 3.19
CA MET A 1 21.10 -38.32 4.56
C MET A 1 20.82 -36.83 4.75
N LYS A 2 21.43 -35.88 4.00
CA LYS A 2 21.07 -34.43 4.11
C LYS A 2 19.74 -34.03 3.44
N ASN A 3 19.30 -34.73 2.37
CA ASN A 3 18.02 -34.41 1.69
C ASN A 3 16.77 -34.72 2.52
N ASN A 4 16.73 -35.87 3.21
CA ASN A 4 15.53 -36.25 3.99
C ASN A 4 15.26 -35.28 5.16
N GLN A 5 16.31 -34.74 5.80
CA GLN A 5 16.14 -33.79 6.92
C GLN A 5 15.68 -32.41 6.44
N SER A 6 16.04 -31.97 5.23
CA SER A 6 15.53 -30.73 4.67
C SER A 6 14.07 -30.85 4.21
N GLU A 7 13.70 -32.00 3.64
CA GLU A 7 12.33 -32.29 3.19
C GLU A 7 11.35 -32.42 4.38
N GLU A 8 11.73 -33.15 5.43
CA GLU A 8 10.90 -33.28 6.65
C GLU A 8 10.66 -31.94 7.33
N LYS A 9 11.70 -31.10 7.40
CA LYS A 9 11.60 -29.78 8.03
C LYS A 9 10.77 -28.79 7.20
N GLN A 10 10.79 -28.92 5.87
CA GLN A 10 9.91 -28.16 4.97
C GLN A 10 8.45 -28.61 5.10
N LEU A 11 8.21 -29.92 5.20
CA LEU A 11 6.88 -30.50 5.36
C LEU A 11 6.22 -30.07 6.68
N GLN A 12 7.00 -29.98 7.77
CA GLN A 12 6.52 -29.49 9.06
C GLN A 12 6.18 -27.99 9.05
N GLU A 13 6.88 -27.19 8.23
CA GLU A 13 6.71 -25.74 8.20
C GLU A 13 5.54 -25.32 7.28
N THR A 14 5.36 -25.98 6.13
CA THR A 14 4.14 -25.84 5.33
C THR A 14 2.91 -26.31 6.09
N ALA A 15 3.06 -27.36 6.91
CA ALA A 15 2.01 -27.79 7.84
C ALA A 15 1.66 -26.68 8.84
N HIS A 16 2.65 -25.98 9.42
CA HIS A 16 2.40 -24.89 10.38
C HIS A 16 1.64 -23.71 9.76
N LEU A 17 1.99 -23.28 8.55
CA LEU A 17 1.26 -22.23 7.83
C LEU A 17 -0.16 -22.71 7.47
N SER A 18 -0.32 -23.96 7.04
CA SER A 18 -1.64 -24.53 6.76
C SER A 18 -2.51 -24.63 8.02
N GLU A 19 -1.93 -24.93 9.18
CA GLU A 19 -2.61 -24.98 10.48
C GLU A 19 -2.99 -23.58 10.94
N THR A 20 -2.12 -22.59 10.76
CA THR A 20 -2.37 -21.19 11.08
C THR A 20 -3.52 -20.66 10.24
N VAL A 21 -3.46 -20.78 8.91
CA VAL A 21 -4.53 -20.34 7.99
C VAL A 21 -5.85 -21.07 8.29
N ALA A 22 -5.79 -22.38 8.56
CA ALA A 22 -6.97 -23.17 8.82
C ALA A 22 -7.66 -22.83 10.14
N ARG A 23 -6.91 -22.46 11.18
CA ARG A 23 -7.46 -22.08 12.49
C ARG A 23 -7.89 -20.63 12.57
N THR A 24 -7.27 -19.76 11.79
CA THR A 24 -7.47 -18.31 11.92
C THR A 24 -8.45 -17.77 10.88
N ILE A 25 -8.20 -17.99 9.59
CA ILE A 25 -8.95 -17.34 8.52
C ILE A 25 -10.15 -18.16 8.06
N LEU A 26 -10.00 -19.48 7.87
CA LEU A 26 -11.07 -20.34 7.34
C LEU A 26 -12.42 -20.21 8.08
N PRO A 27 -12.47 -20.04 9.41
CA PRO A 27 -13.75 -19.88 10.13
C PRO A 27 -14.54 -18.62 9.74
N PHE A 28 -13.84 -17.57 9.31
CA PHE A 28 -14.44 -16.29 8.91
C PHE A 28 -14.62 -16.23 7.40
N VAL A 29 -13.60 -16.63 6.64
CA VAL A 29 -13.55 -16.49 5.18
C VAL A 29 -12.93 -17.75 4.54
N PRO A 30 -13.74 -18.80 4.28
CA PRO A 30 -13.24 -20.07 3.73
C PRO A 30 -12.49 -19.94 2.40
N VAL A 31 -12.95 -19.05 1.53
CA VAL A 31 -12.38 -18.82 0.19
C VAL A 31 -10.97 -18.23 0.31
N LEU A 32 -10.82 -17.18 1.12
CA LEU A 32 -9.55 -16.50 1.37
C LEU A 32 -8.51 -17.47 1.97
N GLY A 33 -8.92 -18.28 2.96
CA GLY A 33 -8.03 -19.28 3.54
C GLY A 33 -7.60 -20.37 2.56
N SER A 34 -8.45 -20.74 1.61
CA SER A 34 -8.12 -21.74 0.58
C SER A 34 -7.07 -21.21 -0.40
N ILE A 35 -7.23 -19.97 -0.89
CA ILE A 35 -6.28 -19.33 -1.82
C ILE A 35 -4.91 -19.14 -1.16
N ILE A 36 -4.88 -18.62 0.08
CA ILE A 36 -3.60 -18.45 0.80
C ILE A 36 -2.90 -19.80 0.96
N LYS A 37 -3.64 -20.85 1.32
CA LYS A 37 -3.08 -22.18 1.50
C LYS A 37 -2.49 -22.72 0.19
N GLU A 38 -3.24 -22.65 -0.89
CA GLU A 38 -2.79 -23.11 -2.21
C GLU A 38 -1.52 -22.37 -2.64
N TRP A 39 -1.55 -21.04 -2.64
CA TRP A 39 -0.40 -20.22 -3.03
C TRP A 39 0.83 -20.43 -2.12
N SER A 40 0.62 -20.76 -0.84
CA SER A 40 1.73 -20.99 0.10
C SER A 40 2.44 -22.33 -0.07
N ILE A 41 1.77 -23.33 -0.65
CA ILE A 41 2.36 -24.66 -0.89
C ILE A 41 3.55 -24.56 -1.85
N ASP A 42 3.48 -23.62 -2.81
CA ASP A 42 4.50 -23.45 -3.85
C ASP A 42 5.78 -22.73 -3.36
N TYR A 43 5.81 -22.23 -2.12
CA TYR A 43 6.94 -21.48 -1.59
C TYR A 43 7.65 -22.18 -0.42
N PRO A 44 8.81 -22.84 -0.66
CA PRO A 44 9.58 -23.54 0.38
C PRO A 44 10.41 -22.60 1.29
N SER A 45 10.33 -21.28 1.10
CA SER A 45 11.13 -20.31 1.86
C SER A 45 10.53 -20.00 3.23
N ARG A 46 11.28 -20.30 4.30
CA ARG A 46 10.93 -19.96 5.69
C ARG A 46 10.65 -18.48 5.90
N ILE A 47 11.42 -17.63 5.21
CA ILE A 47 11.30 -16.19 5.33
C ILE A 47 9.94 -15.75 4.76
N VAL A 48 9.56 -16.32 3.63
CA VAL A 48 8.25 -16.07 3.01
C VAL A 48 7.12 -16.55 3.90
N GLN A 49 7.20 -17.79 4.41
CA GLN A 49 6.18 -18.34 5.29
C GLN A 49 6.00 -17.49 6.56
N LYS A 50 7.10 -17.00 7.17
CA LYS A 50 7.02 -16.10 8.32
C LYS A 50 6.32 -14.77 7.98
N ARG A 51 6.58 -14.20 6.81
CA ARG A 51 5.92 -12.96 6.35
C ARG A 51 4.43 -13.16 6.13
N VAL A 52 4.06 -14.28 5.51
CA VAL A 52 2.66 -14.64 5.25
C VAL A 52 1.92 -14.96 6.55
N ASN A 53 2.54 -15.70 7.48
CA ASN A 53 1.99 -15.92 8.82
C ASN A 53 1.73 -14.59 9.54
N SER A 54 2.68 -13.65 9.50
CA SER A 54 2.52 -12.32 10.09
C SER A 54 1.33 -11.55 9.48
N LEU A 55 1.15 -11.60 8.15
CA LEU A 55 -0.04 -11.05 7.49
C LEU A 55 -1.33 -11.71 7.98
N VAL A 56 -1.36 -13.05 8.00
CA VAL A 56 -2.52 -13.86 8.39
C VAL A 56 -2.92 -13.61 9.84
N GLU A 57 -1.96 -13.56 10.76
CA GLU A 57 -2.18 -13.27 12.18
C GLU A 57 -2.77 -11.86 12.38
N LYS A 58 -2.23 -10.86 11.68
CA LYS A 58 -2.72 -9.48 11.74
C LYS A 58 -4.11 -9.34 11.13
N LEU A 59 -4.39 -10.05 10.04
CA LEU A 59 -5.73 -10.09 9.45
C LEU A 59 -6.72 -10.74 10.42
N ASN A 60 -6.33 -11.85 11.06
CA ASN A 60 -7.16 -12.52 12.05
C ASN A 60 -7.51 -11.63 13.24
N GLN A 61 -6.54 -10.88 13.77
CA GLN A 61 -6.79 -9.91 14.85
C GLN A 61 -7.86 -8.87 14.48
N GLN A 62 -7.97 -8.51 13.20
CA GLN A 62 -9.01 -7.61 12.74
C GLN A 62 -10.35 -8.33 12.52
N LEU A 63 -10.31 -9.58 12.04
CA LEU A 63 -11.50 -10.41 11.83
C LEU A 63 -12.15 -10.89 13.13
N GLU A 64 -11.41 -10.95 14.23
CA GLU A 64 -11.91 -11.33 15.55
C GLU A 64 -13.10 -10.44 15.97
N GLY A 65 -14.25 -11.08 16.24
CA GLY A 65 -15.46 -10.38 16.69
C GLY A 65 -16.39 -9.89 15.57
N LEU A 66 -16.06 -10.11 14.29
CA LEU A 66 -16.98 -9.81 13.20
C LEU A 66 -18.11 -10.83 13.09
N ALA A 67 -19.32 -10.31 12.88
CA ALA A 67 -20.47 -11.12 12.53
C ALA A 67 -20.35 -11.62 11.08
N GLN A 68 -20.59 -12.91 10.83
CA GLN A 68 -20.42 -13.55 9.51
C GLN A 68 -21.24 -12.92 8.37
N ASN A 69 -22.28 -12.15 8.70
CA ASN A 69 -23.15 -11.43 7.77
C ASN A 69 -22.62 -10.05 7.31
N ALA A 70 -21.44 -9.65 7.80
CA ALA A 70 -20.70 -8.47 7.35
C ALA A 70 -19.85 -8.73 6.09
N ILE A 71 -19.69 -10.00 5.69
CA ILE A 71 -18.78 -10.41 4.62
C ILE A 71 -19.53 -10.50 3.28
N ASP A 72 -18.99 -9.86 2.25
CA ASP A 72 -19.49 -9.96 0.88
C ASP A 72 -18.96 -11.23 0.19
N LYS A 73 -19.72 -12.31 0.29
CA LYS A 73 -19.33 -13.62 -0.26
C LYS A 73 -19.29 -13.65 -1.78
N GLU A 74 -20.10 -12.83 -2.45
CA GLU A 74 -20.14 -12.80 -3.92
C GLU A 74 -18.86 -12.14 -4.44
N TYR A 75 -18.48 -11.03 -3.83
CA TYR A 75 -17.25 -10.34 -4.17
C TYR A 75 -16.00 -11.20 -3.92
N LEU A 76 -15.94 -11.94 -2.82
CA LEU A 76 -14.82 -12.83 -2.51
C LEU A 76 -14.63 -13.99 -3.51
N MET A 77 -15.63 -14.28 -4.33
CA MET A 77 -15.56 -15.30 -5.38
C MET A 77 -15.22 -14.70 -6.76
N SER A 78 -15.01 -13.38 -6.84
CA SER A 78 -14.66 -12.69 -8.08
C SER A 78 -13.19 -12.86 -8.47
N GLU A 79 -12.89 -12.75 -9.76
CA GLU A 79 -11.51 -12.71 -10.27
C GLU A 79 -10.76 -11.48 -9.74
N ASP A 80 -11.43 -10.34 -9.60
CA ASP A 80 -10.83 -9.11 -9.04
C ASP A 80 -10.28 -9.32 -7.63
N PHE A 81 -11.05 -10.03 -6.78
CA PHE A 81 -10.61 -10.30 -5.41
C PHE A 81 -9.42 -11.26 -5.41
N TYR A 82 -9.45 -12.26 -6.29
CA TYR A 82 -8.37 -13.22 -6.44
C TYR A 82 -7.07 -12.54 -6.85
N ASP A 83 -7.10 -11.71 -7.88
CA ASP A 83 -5.93 -10.96 -8.38
C ASP A 83 -5.37 -10.01 -7.31
N PHE A 84 -6.26 -9.34 -6.59
CA PHE A 84 -5.87 -8.46 -5.50
C PHE A 84 -5.23 -9.21 -4.33
N LEU A 85 -5.82 -10.32 -3.90
CA LEU A 85 -5.25 -11.17 -2.84
C LEU A 85 -3.87 -11.67 -3.27
N LEU A 86 -3.72 -12.12 -4.52
CA LEU A 86 -2.41 -12.52 -5.06
C LEU A 86 -1.41 -11.35 -5.06
N SER A 87 -1.83 -10.14 -5.43
CA SER A 87 -0.96 -8.95 -5.38
C SER A 87 -0.47 -8.68 -3.96
N ILE A 88 -1.35 -8.71 -2.96
CA ILE A 88 -0.99 -8.54 -1.55
C ILE A 88 -0.05 -9.63 -1.07
N LEU A 89 -0.32 -10.89 -1.43
CA LEU A 89 0.52 -12.02 -1.08
C LEU A 89 1.92 -11.85 -1.68
N HIS A 90 2.05 -11.53 -2.97
CA HIS A 90 3.34 -11.25 -3.62
C HIS A 90 4.10 -10.09 -2.97
N LYS A 91 3.42 -9.00 -2.61
CA LYS A 91 4.02 -7.85 -1.92
C LYS A 91 4.51 -8.23 -0.53
N THR A 92 3.70 -8.99 0.22
CA THR A 92 4.06 -9.55 1.53
C THR A 92 5.31 -10.43 1.44
N GLN A 93 5.46 -11.23 0.39
CA GLN A 93 6.69 -12.04 0.22
C GLN A 93 7.95 -11.20 0.08
N LYS A 94 7.86 -9.97 -0.43
CA LYS A 94 9.01 -9.14 -0.81
C LYS A 94 9.48 -8.19 0.30
N THR A 95 8.66 -7.95 1.32
CA THR A 95 8.97 -7.02 2.42
C THR A 95 9.16 -7.74 3.75
N SER A 96 10.05 -7.23 4.61
CA SER A 96 10.18 -7.67 6.02
C SER A 96 9.62 -6.66 7.02
N LEU A 97 9.06 -5.55 6.54
CA LEU A 97 8.55 -4.47 7.38
C LEU A 97 7.18 -4.85 7.94
N ASP A 98 7.08 -4.91 9.26
CA ASP A 98 5.86 -5.34 9.97
C ASP A 98 4.71 -4.31 9.81
N GLU A 99 5.06 -3.04 9.63
CA GLU A 99 4.12 -1.95 9.35
C GLU A 99 3.43 -2.17 7.99
N LYS A 100 4.16 -2.69 7.00
CA LYS A 100 3.60 -3.03 5.69
C LYS A 100 2.64 -4.22 5.80
N HIS A 101 3.00 -5.27 6.54
CA HIS A 101 2.09 -6.39 6.79
C HIS A 101 0.81 -5.95 7.50
N SER A 102 0.92 -5.01 8.46
CA SER A 102 -0.23 -4.44 9.16
C SER A 102 -1.14 -3.65 8.22
N SER A 103 -0.55 -2.90 7.29
CA SER A 103 -1.28 -2.16 6.26
C SER A 103 -2.01 -3.09 5.31
N TYR A 104 -1.34 -4.15 4.83
CA TYR A 104 -1.94 -5.16 3.95
C TYR A 104 -3.08 -5.94 4.63
N ALA A 105 -2.90 -6.34 5.90
CA ALA A 105 -3.94 -7.00 6.68
C ALA A 105 -5.18 -6.12 6.82
N LYS A 106 -4.96 -4.82 7.10
CA LYS A 106 -6.05 -3.84 7.19
C LYS A 106 -6.80 -3.67 5.88
N LEU A 107 -6.07 -3.64 4.77
CA LEU A 107 -6.68 -3.50 3.47
C LEU A 107 -7.53 -4.74 3.10
N LEU A 108 -6.99 -5.94 3.33
CA LEU A 108 -7.74 -7.19 3.15
C LEU A 108 -8.99 -7.21 4.02
N PHE A 109 -8.89 -6.77 5.27
CA PHE A 109 -10.03 -6.64 6.17
C PHE A 109 -11.10 -5.69 5.62
N GLU A 110 -10.72 -4.50 5.16
CA GLU A 110 -11.65 -3.51 4.61
C GLU A 110 -12.38 -4.06 3.38
N ILE A 111 -11.68 -4.77 2.50
CA ILE A 111 -12.26 -5.41 1.31
C ILE A 111 -13.21 -6.53 1.68
N VAL A 112 -12.83 -7.38 2.63
CA VAL A 112 -13.65 -8.51 3.08
C VAL A 112 -14.95 -8.04 3.76
N THR A 113 -14.96 -6.84 4.37
CA THR A 113 -16.05 -6.36 5.23
C THR A 113 -16.91 -5.25 4.64
N GLN A 114 -16.53 -4.65 3.51
CA GLN A 114 -17.33 -3.61 2.88
C GLN A 114 -18.43 -4.18 1.98
N LYS A 115 -19.65 -3.62 2.12
CA LYS A 115 -20.83 -3.87 1.25
C LYS A 115 -21.04 -2.79 0.18
N LYS A 116 -20.06 -1.93 -0.06
CA LYS A 116 -20.18 -0.79 -0.97
C LYS A 116 -19.08 -0.86 -2.02
N GLU A 117 -19.46 -0.47 -3.23
CA GLU A 117 -18.66 -0.32 -4.46
C GLU A 117 -17.19 0.00 -4.16
N PHE A 118 -16.40 -1.06 -3.97
CA PHE A 118 -14.96 -1.00 -3.98
C PHE A 118 -14.59 -0.76 -5.44
N ASN A 119 -14.14 0.44 -5.78
CA ASN A 119 -13.77 0.74 -7.16
C ASN A 119 -12.35 0.22 -7.35
N TYR A 120 -12.24 -1.09 -7.57
CA TYR A 120 -11.00 -1.85 -7.72
C TYR A 120 -9.96 -1.17 -8.64
N SER A 121 -10.42 -0.34 -9.56
CA SER A 121 -9.59 0.47 -10.44
C SER A 121 -8.74 1.53 -9.75
N ASP A 122 -8.98 1.91 -8.50
CA ASP A 122 -8.24 3.01 -7.83
C ASP A 122 -7.47 2.48 -6.61
N GLU A 123 -8.12 1.68 -5.74
CA GLU A 123 -7.45 1.19 -4.52
C GLU A 123 -6.35 0.15 -4.79
N GLY A 124 -6.47 -0.67 -5.83
CA GLY A 124 -5.42 -1.61 -6.25
C GLY A 124 -4.10 -0.89 -6.58
N PHE A 125 -4.20 0.22 -7.33
CA PHE A 125 -3.05 1.09 -7.62
C PHE A 125 -2.54 1.80 -6.37
N PHE A 126 -3.42 2.16 -5.41
CA PHE A 126 -2.98 2.76 -4.15
C PHE A 126 -2.10 1.82 -3.33
N VAL A 127 -2.36 0.50 -3.37
CA VAL A 127 -1.44 -0.46 -2.75
C VAL A 127 -0.08 -0.44 -3.42
N GLU A 128 -0.03 -0.35 -4.75
CA GLU A 128 1.23 -0.26 -5.51
C GLU A 128 1.96 1.03 -5.17
N TYR A 129 1.25 2.13 -5.09
CA TYR A 129 1.82 3.43 -4.73
C TYR A 129 2.34 3.44 -3.29
N VAL A 130 1.64 2.84 -2.33
CA VAL A 130 2.16 2.71 -0.94
C VAL A 130 3.48 1.93 -0.93
N ASP A 131 3.64 0.97 -1.83
CA ASP A 131 4.87 0.17 -1.88
C ASP A 131 6.03 0.86 -2.56
N GLU A 132 5.77 1.64 -3.60
CA GLU A 132 6.78 2.30 -4.43
C GLU A 132 7.17 3.68 -3.90
N LEU A 133 6.24 4.40 -3.26
CA LEU A 133 6.46 5.75 -2.80
C LEU A 133 7.27 5.76 -1.50
N THR A 134 8.44 6.37 -1.57
CA THR A 134 9.28 6.62 -0.38
C THR A 134 8.65 7.65 0.55
N PRO A 135 9.06 7.72 1.83
CA PRO A 135 8.57 8.74 2.76
C PRO A 135 8.68 10.18 2.22
N LYS A 136 9.71 10.48 1.43
CA LYS A 136 9.88 11.81 0.82
C LYS A 136 8.79 12.15 -0.21
N HIS A 137 8.29 11.15 -0.95
CA HIS A 137 7.15 11.35 -1.85
C HIS A 137 5.90 11.70 -1.04
N LEU A 138 5.67 10.98 0.07
CA LEU A 138 4.52 11.23 0.93
C LEU A 138 4.62 12.60 1.58
N SER A 139 5.78 12.99 2.12
CA SER A 139 6.00 14.33 2.69
C SER A 139 5.77 15.44 1.66
N LEU A 140 6.22 15.24 0.41
CA LEU A 140 5.97 16.19 -0.67
C LEU A 140 4.47 16.27 -1.03
N LEU A 141 3.80 15.12 -1.16
CA LEU A 141 2.38 15.06 -1.51
C LEU A 141 1.51 15.71 -0.43
N TRP A 142 1.79 15.42 0.85
CA TRP A 142 1.15 16.07 2.00
C TRP A 142 1.41 17.57 2.03
N PHE A 143 2.65 17.99 1.80
CA PHE A 143 2.97 19.42 1.72
C PHE A 143 2.16 20.12 0.64
N LEU A 144 2.06 19.55 -0.56
CA LEU A 144 1.27 20.11 -1.65
C LEU A 144 -0.22 20.20 -1.29
N PHE A 145 -0.73 19.21 -0.56
CA PHE A 145 -2.13 19.17 -0.11
C PHE A 145 -2.40 20.26 0.93
N ASP A 146 -1.57 20.35 1.97
CA ASP A 146 -1.73 21.32 3.05
C ASP A 146 -1.49 22.76 2.59
N ASN A 147 -0.76 22.95 1.48
CA ASN A 147 -0.37 24.28 0.97
C ASN A 147 -1.01 24.66 -0.37
N GLN A 148 -2.14 24.04 -0.76
CA GLN A 148 -2.80 24.30 -2.05
C GLN A 148 -2.98 25.80 -2.37
N GLN A 149 -3.33 26.62 -1.38
CA GLN A 149 -3.48 28.07 -1.57
C GLN A 149 -2.14 28.80 -1.77
N ASN A 150 -1.08 28.34 -1.12
CA ASN A 150 0.25 28.95 -1.19
C ASN A 150 1.02 28.55 -2.46
N ILE A 151 0.64 27.43 -3.07
CA ILE A 151 1.25 26.94 -4.33
C ILE A 151 0.53 27.44 -5.58
N GLN A 152 -0.67 28.03 -5.44
CA GLN A 152 -1.38 28.65 -6.56
C GLN A 152 -0.54 29.81 -7.13
N GLY A 153 -0.19 29.70 -8.41
CA GLY A 153 0.59 30.70 -9.12
C GLY A 153 2.11 30.58 -8.94
N LEU A 154 2.62 29.59 -8.19
CA LEU A 154 4.05 29.28 -8.22
C LEU A 154 4.47 28.80 -9.61
N LYS A 155 5.61 29.32 -10.08
CA LYS A 155 6.15 29.00 -11.39
C LYS A 155 7.39 28.14 -11.26
N GLY A 156 7.33 26.94 -11.85
CA GLY A 156 8.48 26.04 -11.95
C GLY A 156 8.89 25.36 -10.64
N TYR A 157 9.82 24.42 -10.78
CA TYR A 157 10.32 23.64 -9.66
C TYR A 157 11.13 24.46 -8.66
N ASP A 158 11.78 25.55 -9.09
CA ASP A 158 12.58 26.41 -8.20
C ASP A 158 11.76 27.00 -7.07
N SER A 159 10.67 27.70 -7.40
CA SER A 159 9.85 28.36 -6.38
C SER A 159 9.16 27.36 -5.46
N LEU A 160 8.77 26.19 -5.98
CA LEU A 160 8.18 25.14 -5.17
C LEU A 160 9.23 24.45 -4.28
N HIS A 161 10.43 24.19 -4.79
CA HIS A 161 11.55 23.60 -4.05
C HIS A 161 11.97 24.50 -2.89
N ASP A 162 12.03 25.80 -3.10
CA ASP A 162 12.35 26.79 -2.05
C ASP A 162 11.26 26.84 -0.97
N LEU A 163 9.98 26.72 -1.36
CA LEU A 163 8.89 26.68 -0.41
C LEU A 163 8.90 25.37 0.39
N PHE A 164 9.06 24.23 -0.29
CA PHE A 164 9.12 22.92 0.33
C PHE A 164 10.32 22.78 1.26
N SER A 165 11.51 23.22 0.83
CA SER A 165 12.75 23.14 1.63
C SER A 165 12.66 23.93 2.94
N ARG A 166 11.85 24.99 2.98
CA ARG A 166 11.56 25.75 4.21
C ARG A 166 10.62 24.99 5.16
N HIS A 167 9.80 24.08 4.64
CA HIS A 167 8.83 23.31 5.39
C HIS A 167 9.44 22.08 6.09
N ILE A 168 10.37 21.37 5.43
CA ILE A 168 10.99 20.12 5.92
C ILE A 168 12.30 20.30 6.73
N MET A 169 12.46 21.42 7.45
CA MET A 169 13.67 21.65 8.26
C MET A 169 13.82 20.55 9.33
N PRO A 170 15.04 19.99 9.54
CA PRO A 170 16.36 20.49 9.12
C PRO A 170 17.01 19.80 7.90
N LYS A 171 16.39 18.80 7.27
CA LYS A 171 17.03 18.04 6.18
C LYS A 171 16.77 18.68 4.82
N LYS A 172 17.73 19.47 4.34
CA LYS A 172 17.69 20.05 2.97
C LYS A 172 17.64 18.94 1.92
N ILE A 173 16.63 18.97 1.06
CA ILE A 173 16.52 18.10 -0.11
C ILE A 173 17.24 18.74 -1.30
N GLU A 174 18.01 17.97 -2.06
CA GLU A 174 18.63 18.44 -3.29
C GLU A 174 17.57 18.71 -4.37
N LYS A 175 17.74 19.78 -5.16
CA LYS A 175 16.79 20.17 -6.21
C LYS A 175 16.57 19.07 -7.25
N SER A 176 17.64 18.38 -7.66
CA SER A 176 17.56 17.27 -8.63
C SER A 176 16.67 16.13 -8.12
N LEU A 177 16.85 15.73 -6.86
CA LEU A 177 16.01 14.74 -6.19
C LEU A 177 14.57 15.23 -6.05
N PHE A 178 14.37 16.50 -5.68
CA PHE A 178 13.04 17.08 -5.57
C PHE A 178 12.27 17.06 -6.90
N ILE A 179 12.91 17.43 -8.01
CA ILE A 179 12.32 17.35 -9.35
C ILE A 179 11.90 15.92 -9.65
N LYS A 180 12.79 14.96 -9.39
CA LYS A 180 12.47 13.53 -9.58
C LYS A 180 11.27 13.08 -8.75
N LEU A 181 11.15 13.49 -7.48
CA LEU A 181 9.97 13.17 -6.67
C LEU A 181 8.68 13.75 -7.26
N CYS A 182 8.73 14.96 -7.81
CA CYS A 182 7.57 15.56 -8.47
C CYS A 182 7.20 14.77 -9.74
N GLU A 183 8.18 14.40 -10.56
CA GLU A 183 7.96 13.59 -11.77
C GLU A 183 7.41 12.19 -11.41
N ASP A 184 7.93 11.56 -10.37
CA ASP A 184 7.46 10.25 -9.89
C ASP A 184 6.01 10.32 -9.36
N LEU A 185 5.61 11.41 -8.71
CA LEU A 185 4.21 11.65 -8.31
C LEU A 185 3.32 12.00 -9.52
N GLY A 186 3.85 12.76 -10.49
CA GLY A 186 3.13 13.18 -11.68
C GLY A 186 2.83 12.02 -12.64
N THR A 187 3.80 11.12 -12.84
CA THR A 187 3.64 9.91 -13.65
C THR A 187 2.59 8.95 -13.09
N ARG A 188 2.36 8.98 -11.77
CA ARG A 188 1.30 8.22 -11.07
C ARG A 188 -0.04 8.96 -11.01
N GLY A 189 -0.13 10.13 -11.65
CA GLY A 189 -1.34 10.96 -11.62
C GLY A 189 -1.72 11.47 -10.23
N LEU A 190 -0.80 11.45 -9.26
CA LEU A 190 -1.06 11.93 -7.90
C LEU A 190 -0.91 13.43 -7.77
N ILE A 191 -0.19 14.06 -8.70
CA ILE A 191 -0.11 15.51 -8.87
C ILE A 191 -0.18 15.85 -10.35
N TYR A 192 -0.68 17.05 -10.66
CA TYR A 192 -0.51 17.65 -11.97
C TYR A 192 0.49 18.79 -11.92
N ILE A 193 1.38 18.78 -12.91
CA ILE A 193 2.38 19.81 -13.13
C ILE A 193 2.01 20.45 -14.47
N ASN A 194 1.36 21.61 -14.42
CA ASN A 194 0.82 22.26 -15.61
C ASN A 194 1.96 22.85 -16.46
N MET A 195 2.33 22.12 -17.52
CA MET A 195 3.18 22.59 -18.61
C MET A 195 2.29 23.27 -19.65
N ASP A 196 2.18 24.60 -19.60
CA ASP A 196 1.58 25.33 -20.71
C ASP A 196 2.65 25.55 -21.78
N SER A 197 2.37 25.08 -23.00
CA SER A 197 3.18 25.30 -24.21
C SER A 197 3.02 26.71 -24.78
N THR A 198 2.96 27.73 -23.93
CA THR A 198 3.23 29.10 -24.37
C THR A 198 4.74 29.28 -24.55
N PHE A 199 5.11 30.05 -25.58
CA PHE A 199 6.44 30.26 -26.20
C PHE A 199 7.66 30.47 -25.26
N ASP A 200 7.46 30.58 -23.94
CA ASP A 200 8.49 30.77 -22.90
C ASP A 200 8.77 29.52 -22.03
N GLY A 201 8.06 28.39 -22.20
CA GLY A 201 8.38 27.12 -21.50
C GLY A 201 8.19 27.13 -19.98
N LEU A 202 7.43 28.09 -19.44
CA LEU A 202 7.24 28.24 -18.00
C LEU A 202 6.04 27.43 -17.48
N MET A 203 6.32 26.53 -16.52
CA MET A 203 5.34 25.81 -15.70
C MET A 203 4.40 26.77 -14.96
N ARG A 204 3.08 26.59 -15.06
CA ARG A 204 2.07 27.51 -14.48
C ARG A 204 1.42 27.05 -13.17
N GLY A 205 1.73 25.87 -12.65
CA GLY A 205 1.34 25.54 -11.29
C GLY A 205 1.33 24.05 -10.98
N PHE A 206 1.10 23.78 -9.71
CA PHE A 206 0.99 22.44 -9.14
C PHE A 206 -0.42 22.28 -8.57
N SER A 207 -1.04 21.14 -8.83
CA SER A 207 -2.34 20.80 -8.25
C SER A 207 -2.41 19.31 -7.92
N ILE A 208 -3.31 18.95 -7.01
CA ILE A 208 -3.58 17.56 -6.66
C ILE A 208 -4.91 17.18 -7.32
N PRO A 209 -4.92 16.25 -8.29
CA PRO A 209 -6.17 15.76 -8.86
C PRO A 209 -6.92 14.86 -7.88
N GLN A 210 -8.17 14.52 -8.21
CA GLN A 210 -9.02 13.68 -7.37
C GLN A 210 -8.33 12.35 -6.97
N LEU A 211 -7.55 11.74 -7.87
CA LEU A 211 -6.78 10.53 -7.57
C LEU A 211 -5.78 10.74 -6.42
N GLY A 212 -5.07 11.87 -6.40
CA GLY A 212 -4.15 12.23 -5.32
C GLY A 212 -4.87 12.51 -4.00
N HIS A 213 -6.06 13.14 -4.05
CA HIS A 213 -6.93 13.31 -2.90
C HIS A 213 -7.38 11.96 -2.32
N ASN A 214 -7.89 11.08 -3.18
CA ASN A 214 -8.32 9.73 -2.81
C ASN A 214 -7.17 8.92 -2.21
N PHE A 215 -5.96 9.04 -2.77
CA PHE A 215 -4.77 8.37 -2.26
C PHE A 215 -4.34 8.87 -0.87
N LEU A 216 -4.41 10.19 -0.62
CA LEU A 216 -4.10 10.76 0.69
C LEU A 216 -5.15 10.37 1.74
N ASP A 217 -6.42 10.36 1.37
CA ASP A 217 -7.50 9.86 2.23
C ASP A 217 -7.32 8.36 2.53
N TYR A 218 -6.93 7.58 1.52
CA TYR A 218 -6.55 6.18 1.66
C TYR A 218 -5.40 6.05 2.68
N ILE A 219 -4.26 6.74 2.51
CA ILE A 219 -3.14 6.68 3.47
C ILE A 219 -3.56 7.08 4.90
N ASN A 220 -4.40 8.11 5.05
CA ASN A 220 -4.90 8.56 6.36
C ASN A 220 -5.75 7.49 7.06
N LYS A 221 -6.42 6.62 6.31
CA LYS A 221 -7.09 5.46 6.91
C LYS A 221 -6.07 4.50 7.53
N PHE A 222 -4.87 4.36 6.96
CA PHE A 222 -3.83 3.42 7.43
C PHE A 222 -2.89 4.00 8.51
N ASN A 223 -2.69 5.32 8.56
CA ASN A 223 -1.74 5.94 9.48
C ASN A 223 -2.39 7.08 10.27
N SER A 224 -2.25 7.08 11.60
CA SER A 224 -2.53 8.27 12.41
C SER A 224 -1.65 9.42 11.92
N LYS A 225 -2.25 10.56 11.54
CA LYS A 225 -1.67 11.77 10.90
C LYS A 225 -0.29 12.24 11.37
N GLU A 226 0.22 11.79 12.51
CA GLU A 226 1.46 12.29 13.11
C GLU A 226 2.75 11.66 12.56
N HIS A 227 2.70 10.46 11.97
CA HIS A 227 3.95 9.72 11.67
C HIS A 227 4.78 10.28 10.51
N PHE A 228 4.16 11.00 9.56
CA PHE A 228 4.85 11.54 8.38
C PHE A 228 5.13 13.05 8.45
N ARG A 229 4.64 13.73 9.49
CA ARG A 229 4.84 15.19 9.66
C ARG A 229 6.25 15.56 10.14
N HIS A 230 7.07 14.58 10.53
CA HIS A 230 8.36 14.80 11.20
C HIS A 230 9.56 14.06 10.59
N HIS A 231 9.44 13.55 9.35
CA HIS A 231 10.50 12.81 8.66
C HIS A 231 10.85 13.40 7.28
#